data_AF-A0A7K0CNG0-F1
#
_entry.id   AF-A0A7K0CNG0-F1
#
_cell.length_a   1.000
_cell.length_b   1.000
_cell.length_c   1.000
_cell.angle_alpha   90.00
_cell.angle_beta   90.00
_cell.angle_gamma   90.00
#
_symmetry.space_group_name_H-M   'P 1'
#
loop_
_entity.id
_entity.type
_entity.pdbx_description
1 polymer ?
#
loop_
_entity_poly.entity_id
_entity_poly.type
_entity_poly.pdbx_seq_one_letter_code
_entity_poly.pdbx_strand_id
1 'polypeptide(L)'
;MPENTTTNAAPPAAPEPLTIVWRTENGDRTRTVTATSPVPGLFVYELPDDMSPNSPYRWRIGHHSGYGVAAAMFEDDAVRGAHRIAGLADWAEQSPAELRDHVDIEELYDRLAQVSCEHPSWA
;
A
#
# COMPACT_ATOMS: atom_id res chain seq x y z
N MET A 1 42.07 -0.98 -4.22
CA MET A 1 40.93 -1.85 -3.85
C MET A 1 39.70 -0.95 -3.89
N PRO A 2 38.65 -1.25 -4.64
CA PRO A 2 37.46 -0.39 -4.69
C PRO A 2 36.68 -0.50 -3.38
N GLU A 3 36.31 0.64 -2.83
CA GLU A 3 35.58 0.80 -1.58
C GLU A 3 34.10 0.56 -1.88
N ASN A 4 33.54 -0.51 -1.33
CA ASN A 4 32.11 -0.80 -1.42
C ASN A 4 31.33 0.27 -0.65
N THR A 5 30.68 1.17 -1.38
CA THR A 5 29.65 2.06 -0.83
C THR A 5 28.44 1.20 -0.44
N THR A 6 28.41 0.73 0.80
CA THR A 6 27.19 0.22 1.43
C THR A 6 26.23 1.40 1.57
N THR A 7 25.28 1.50 0.64
CA THR A 7 24.09 2.35 0.80
C THR A 7 23.47 2.05 2.16
N ASN A 8 23.55 3.01 3.08
CA ASN A 8 22.73 3.04 4.28
C ASN A 8 21.27 3.10 3.82
N ALA A 9 20.60 1.95 3.76
CA ALA A 9 19.15 1.93 3.72
C ALA A 9 18.67 2.65 4.99
N ALA A 10 17.91 3.73 4.81
CA ALA A 10 17.26 4.41 5.93
C ALA A 10 16.49 3.36 6.76
N PRO A 11 16.50 3.44 8.11
CA PRO A 11 15.69 2.56 8.92
C PRO A 11 14.23 2.62 8.45
N PRO A 12 13.51 1.49 8.41
CA PRO A 12 12.11 1.49 8.00
C PRO A 12 11.37 2.52 8.86
N ALA A 13 10.59 3.39 8.21
CA ALA A 13 9.77 4.38 8.90
C ALA A 13 9.01 3.69 10.03
N ALA A 14 9.09 4.24 11.24
CA ALA A 14 8.39 3.67 12.38
C ALA A 14 6.89 3.56 12.04
N PRO A 15 6.24 2.42 12.37
CA PRO A 15 4.83 2.27 12.09
C PRO A 15 4.01 3.33 12.84
N GLU A 16 3.14 4.03 12.13
CA GLU A 16 2.24 5.05 12.67
C GLU A 16 0.79 4.52 12.71
N PRO A 17 0.01 4.87 13.75
CA PRO A 17 -1.39 4.49 13.81
C PRO A 17 -2.20 5.28 12.76
N LEU A 18 -2.81 4.57 11.82
CA LEU A 18 -3.74 5.13 10.85
C LEU A 18 -5.17 4.76 11.19
N THR A 19 -6.07 5.72 11.09
CA THR A 19 -7.50 5.46 11.20
C THR A 19 -8.08 5.23 9.81
N ILE A 20 -8.54 4.01 9.57
CA ILE A 20 -9.17 3.60 8.32
C ILE A 20 -10.67 3.63 8.54
N VAL A 21 -11.36 4.34 7.65
CA VAL A 21 -12.82 4.32 7.58
C VAL A 21 -13.21 3.35 6.47
N TRP A 22 -13.95 2.32 6.83
CA TRP A 22 -14.42 1.32 5.89
C TRP A 22 -15.93 1.33 5.80
N ARG A 23 -16.44 1.38 4.58
CA ARG A 23 -17.88 1.30 4.29
C ARG A 23 -18.28 -0.16 4.17
N THR A 24 -19.11 -0.63 5.10
CA THR A 24 -19.83 -1.90 4.96
C THR A 24 -21.26 -1.65 4.48
N GLU A 25 -21.96 -2.69 4.04
CA GLU A 25 -23.39 -2.62 3.73
C GLU A 25 -24.25 -2.18 4.94
N ASN A 26 -23.73 -2.36 6.17
CA ASN A 26 -24.39 -1.99 7.42
C ASN A 26 -23.96 -0.60 7.95
N GLY A 27 -23.25 0.20 7.16
CA GLY A 27 -22.75 1.54 7.52
C GLY A 27 -21.22 1.63 7.63
N ASP A 28 -20.74 2.81 8.04
CA ASP A 28 -19.32 3.09 8.22
C ASP A 28 -18.79 2.42 9.51
N ARG A 29 -17.77 1.58 9.37
CA ARG A 29 -16.97 1.06 10.48
C ARG A 29 -15.61 1.71 10.45
N THR A 30 -15.26 2.38 11.54
CA THR A 30 -13.94 2.98 11.73
C THR A 30 -13.06 2.04 12.53
N ARG A 31 -11.86 1.75 12.01
CA ARG A 31 -10.83 0.96 12.71
C ARG A 31 -9.51 1.70 12.68
N THR A 32 -8.83 1.72 13.81
CA THR A 32 -7.44 2.17 13.88
C THR A 32 -6.54 0.96 13.68
N VAL A 33 -5.63 1.05 12.74
CA VAL A 33 -4.62 0.04 12.44
C VAL A 33 -3.24 0.66 12.58
N THR A 34 -2.25 -0.19 12.78
CA THR A 34 -0.86 0.20 12.68
C THR A 34 -0.43 0.09 11.22
N ALA A 35 0.19 1.13 10.68
CA ALA A 35 0.64 1.15 9.29
C ALA A 35 2.09 1.61 9.19
N THR A 36 2.83 1.08 8.23
CA THR A 36 4.16 1.57 7.87
C THR A 36 4.08 2.42 6.61
N SER A 37 4.97 3.40 6.46
CA SER A 37 5.09 4.19 5.22
C SER A 37 6.45 3.93 4.57
N PRO A 38 6.58 2.85 3.77
CA PRO A 38 7.85 2.53 3.10
C PRO A 38 8.19 3.53 1.98
N VAL A 39 7.17 4.22 1.46
CA VAL A 39 7.28 5.23 0.39
C VAL A 39 6.40 6.42 0.79
N PRO A 40 6.87 7.67 0.65
CA PRO A 40 6.07 8.86 0.95
C PRO A 40 4.69 8.80 0.27
N GLY A 41 3.63 9.00 1.05
CA GLY A 41 2.25 9.00 0.55
C GLY A 41 1.60 7.62 0.35
N LEU A 42 2.37 6.53 0.50
CA LEU A 42 1.87 5.16 0.56
C LEU A 42 1.98 4.60 1.98
N PHE A 43 0.95 3.87 2.36
CA PHE A 43 0.82 3.19 3.64
C PHE A 43 0.59 1.70 3.42
N VAL A 44 1.30 0.89 4.19
CA VAL A 44 1.14 -0.56 4.24
C VAL A 44 0.57 -0.92 5.60
N TYR A 45 -0.54 -1.65 5.61
CA TYR A 45 -1.22 -2.05 6.84
C TYR A 45 -1.94 -3.38 6.69
N GLU A 46 -2.15 -4.04 7.83
CA GLU A 46 -2.96 -5.24 7.91
C GLU A 46 -4.44 -4.87 8.11
N LEU A 47 -5.33 -5.48 7.33
CA LEU A 47 -6.77 -5.43 7.53
C LEU A 47 -7.13 -6.19 8.80
N PRO A 48 -7.94 -5.62 9.71
CA PRO A 48 -8.52 -6.33 10.84
C PRO A 48 -9.34 -7.56 10.43
N ASP A 49 -9.31 -8.61 11.26
CA ASP A 49 -9.97 -9.90 10.99
C ASP A 49 -11.48 -9.78 10.74
N ASP A 50 -12.12 -8.81 11.38
CA ASP A 50 -13.56 -8.58 11.29
C ASP A 50 -14.00 -7.83 10.02
N MET A 51 -13.05 -7.30 9.24
CA MET A 51 -13.33 -6.50 8.05
C MET A 51 -13.37 -7.32 6.77
N SER A 52 -12.54 -8.35 6.66
CA SER A 52 -12.58 -9.31 5.54
C SER A 52 -12.23 -10.72 6.03
N PRO A 53 -13.15 -11.37 6.78
CA PRO A 53 -12.85 -12.58 7.54
C PRO A 53 -12.45 -13.78 6.67
N ASN A 54 -12.86 -13.80 5.41
CA ASN A 54 -12.58 -14.91 4.48
C ASN A 54 -11.49 -14.58 3.45
N SER A 55 -10.94 -13.36 3.45
CA SER A 55 -9.92 -12.98 2.48
C SER A 55 -8.54 -13.39 2.99
N PRO A 56 -7.73 -14.10 2.19
CA PRO A 56 -6.33 -14.33 2.51
C PRO A 56 -5.47 -13.07 2.27
N TYR A 57 -5.99 -12.05 1.58
CA TYR A 57 -5.27 -10.81 1.25
C TYR A 57 -5.44 -9.77 2.36
N ARG A 58 -4.70 -9.98 3.43
CA ARG A 58 -4.80 -9.19 4.65
C ARG A 58 -3.99 -7.92 4.60
N TRP A 59 -2.92 -7.87 3.82
CA TRP A 59 -2.07 -6.69 3.72
C TRP A 59 -2.55 -5.77 2.60
N ARG A 60 -2.59 -4.47 2.86
CA ARG A 60 -3.06 -3.46 1.91
C ARG A 60 -2.01 -2.41 1.69
N ILE A 61 -1.90 -1.96 0.45
CA ILE A 61 -1.20 -0.74 0.06
C ILE A 61 -2.30 0.32 -0.13
N GLY A 62 -2.29 1.33 0.74
CA GLY A 62 -3.20 2.46 0.69
C GLY A 62 -2.47 3.76 0.39
N HIS A 63 -3.12 4.63 -0.36
CA HIS A 63 -2.73 6.02 -0.51
C HIS A 63 -3.11 6.81 0.75
N HIS A 64 -2.37 7.87 1.07
CA HIS A 64 -2.60 8.70 2.26
C HIS A 64 -4.01 9.32 2.33
N SER A 65 -4.70 9.45 1.20
CA SER A 65 -6.10 9.89 1.15
C SER A 65 -7.12 8.81 1.57
N GLY A 66 -6.67 7.61 1.94
CA GLY A 66 -7.54 6.45 2.22
C GLY A 66 -7.97 5.65 0.98
N TYR A 67 -7.41 5.93 -0.20
CA TYR A 67 -7.68 5.15 -1.41
C TYR A 67 -6.86 3.86 -1.42
N GLY A 68 -7.51 2.71 -1.60
CA GLY A 68 -6.83 1.42 -1.71
C GLY A 68 -6.17 1.25 -3.07
N VAL A 69 -4.88 0.97 -3.10
CA VAL A 69 -4.07 0.78 -4.31
C VAL A 69 -3.93 -0.70 -4.65
N ALA A 70 -3.59 -1.53 -3.67
CA ALA A 70 -3.33 -2.96 -3.88
C ALA A 70 -3.50 -3.78 -2.59
N ALA A 71 -3.51 -5.09 -2.72
CA ALA A 71 -3.57 -6.03 -1.61
C ALA A 71 -2.57 -7.19 -1.78
N ALA A 72 -2.09 -7.73 -0.67
CA ALA A 72 -1.17 -8.87 -0.63
C ALA A 72 -1.50 -9.81 0.53
N MET A 73 -1.05 -11.06 0.44
CA MET A 73 -1.19 -12.05 1.52
C MET A 73 -0.21 -11.79 2.66
N PHE A 74 0.98 -11.26 2.36
CA PHE A 74 2.07 -11.04 3.31
C PHE A 74 2.51 -9.58 3.34
N GLU A 75 3.01 -9.13 4.50
CA GLU A 75 3.52 -7.75 4.69
C GLU A 75 4.65 -7.42 3.74
N ASP A 76 5.63 -8.32 3.60
CA ASP A 76 6.82 -8.12 2.78
C ASP A 76 6.45 -7.86 1.32
N ASP A 77 5.45 -8.58 0.79
CA ASP A 77 4.94 -8.39 -0.56
C ASP A 77 4.31 -7.00 -0.72
N ALA A 78 3.50 -6.56 0.24
CA ALA A 78 2.91 -5.22 0.21
C ALA A 78 3.97 -4.10 0.31
N VAL A 79 4.99 -4.27 1.15
CA VAL A 79 6.12 -3.33 1.26
C VAL A 79 6.91 -3.27 -0.05
N ARG A 80 7.21 -4.43 -0.65
CA ARG A 80 7.90 -4.51 -1.94
C ARG A 80 7.04 -3.93 -3.08
N GLY A 81 5.73 -4.15 -3.03
CA GLY A 81 4.75 -3.54 -3.94
C GLY A 81 4.81 -2.01 -3.89
N ALA A 82 4.79 -1.44 -2.68
CA ALA A 82 4.88 0.02 -2.49
C ALA A 82 6.17 0.58 -3.11
N HIS A 83 7.33 -0.06 -2.85
CA HIS A 83 8.60 0.35 -3.47
C HIS A 83 8.60 0.21 -5.00
N ARG A 84 7.91 -0.79 -5.56
CA ARG A 84 7.88 -1.04 -7.01
C ARG A 84 7.13 0.04 -7.78
N ILE A 85 6.07 0.58 -7.17
CA ILE A 85 5.21 1.60 -7.77
C ILE A 85 5.63 3.02 -7.37
N ALA A 86 6.60 3.18 -6.47
CA ALA A 86 7.09 4.46 -5.97
C ALA A 86 7.49 5.45 -7.08
N GLY A 87 8.05 4.94 -8.18
CA GLY A 87 8.49 5.77 -9.31
C GLY A 87 7.44 6.06 -10.37
N LEU A 88 6.19 5.61 -10.19
CA LEU A 88 5.12 5.86 -11.17
C LEU A 88 4.45 7.23 -10.96
N ALA A 89 4.51 7.77 -9.75
CA ALA A 89 3.80 8.97 -9.35
C ALA A 89 4.43 9.58 -8.08
N ASP A 90 4.10 10.85 -7.80
CA ASP A 90 4.32 11.43 -6.49
C ASP A 90 3.11 11.15 -5.60
N TRP A 91 3.14 10.00 -4.93
CA TRP A 91 2.07 9.52 -4.06
C TRP A 91 1.83 10.39 -2.81
N ALA A 92 2.76 11.29 -2.47
CA ALA A 92 2.60 12.19 -1.33
C ALA A 92 1.82 13.46 -1.70
N GLU A 93 1.90 13.90 -2.95
CA GLU A 93 1.28 15.15 -3.42
C GLU A 93 0.02 14.93 -4.25
N GLN A 94 -0.02 13.88 -5.07
CA GLN A 94 -1.09 13.70 -6.04
C GLN A 94 -2.37 13.12 -5.41
N SER A 95 -3.51 13.68 -5.75
CA SER A 95 -4.82 13.15 -5.35
C SER A 95 -5.16 11.86 -6.12
N PRO A 96 -6.09 11.03 -5.63
CA PRO A 96 -6.56 9.85 -6.37
C PRO A 96 -7.13 10.16 -7.77
N ALA A 97 -7.64 11.36 -7.99
CA ALA A 97 -8.11 11.78 -9.31
C ALA A 97 -6.93 12.00 -10.27
N GLU A 98 -5.90 12.73 -9.83
CA GLU A 98 -4.69 12.98 -10.62
C GLU A 98 -3.93 11.68 -10.88
N LEU A 99 -3.85 10.78 -9.89
CA LEU A 99 -3.23 9.47 -10.06
C LEU A 99 -3.93 8.66 -11.15
N ARG A 100 -5.27 8.69 -11.23
CA ARG A 100 -6.01 7.98 -12.29
C ARG A 100 -5.77 8.53 -13.69
N ASP A 101 -5.47 9.82 -13.79
CA ASP A 101 -5.22 10.48 -15.06
C ASP A 101 -3.77 10.30 -15.55
N HIS A 102 -2.81 10.14 -14.63
CA HIS A 102 -1.37 10.14 -14.93
C HIS A 102 -0.68 8.79 -14.77
N VAL A 103 -1.19 7.91 -13.90
CA VAL A 103 -0.64 6.58 -13.72
C VAL A 103 -1.28 5.64 -14.72
N ASP A 104 -0.46 5.05 -15.57
CA ASP A 104 -0.89 3.95 -16.44
C ASP A 104 -1.28 2.75 -15.56
N ILE A 105 -2.56 2.38 -15.63
CA ILE A 105 -3.13 1.33 -14.78
C ILE A 105 -2.64 -0.06 -15.16
N GLU A 106 -2.32 -0.29 -16.44
CA GLU A 106 -1.75 -1.55 -16.89
C GLU A 106 -0.31 -1.66 -16.36
N GLU A 107 0.48 -0.60 -16.49
CA GLU A 107 1.85 -0.58 -15.94
C GLU A 107 1.85 -0.75 -14.41
N LEU A 108 0.92 -0.10 -13.71
CA LEU A 108 0.76 -0.21 -12.27
C LEU A 108 0.58 -1.67 -11.83
N TYR A 109 -0.40 -2.36 -12.41
CA TYR A 109 -0.72 -3.73 -12.01
C TYR A 109 0.28 -4.76 -12.57
N ASP A 110 0.91 -4.51 -13.72
CA ASP A 110 2.04 -5.32 -14.21
C ASP A 110 3.22 -5.30 -13.22
N ARG A 111 3.51 -4.15 -12.62
CA ARG A 111 4.56 -4.01 -11.61
C ARG A 111 4.17 -4.69 -10.29
N LEU A 112 2.92 -4.58 -9.86
CA LEU A 112 2.42 -5.18 -8.62
C LEU A 112 2.34 -6.71 -8.70
N ALA A 113 1.92 -7.27 -9.84
CA ALA A 113 1.85 -8.70 -10.06
C ALA A 113 3.22 -9.41 -9.92
N GLN A 114 4.32 -8.70 -10.21
CA GLN A 114 5.69 -9.22 -10.05
C GLN A 114 6.08 -9.48 -8.59
N VAL A 115 5.32 -8.96 -7.63
CA VAL A 115 5.55 -9.12 -6.19
C VAL A 115 4.27 -9.58 -5.48
N SER A 116 3.44 -10.37 -6.18
CA SER A 116 2.25 -11.02 -5.62
C SER A 116 1.25 -10.04 -4.97
N CYS A 117 1.21 -8.81 -5.49
CA CYS A 117 0.20 -7.82 -5.14
C CYS A 117 -0.92 -7.82 -6.18
N GLU A 118 -2.16 -7.80 -5.70
CA GLU A 118 -3.37 -7.90 -6.50
C GLU A 118 -4.21 -6.61 -6.40
N HIS A 119 -5.13 -6.45 -7.37
CA HIS A 119 -6.11 -5.36 -7.31
C HIS A 119 -6.96 -5.50 -6.03
N PRO A 120 -7.22 -4.39 -5.30
CA PRO A 120 -7.86 -4.47 -3.99
C PRO A 120 -9.29 -5.00 -4.01
N SER A 121 -9.97 -5.00 -5.17
CA SER A 121 -11.31 -5.57 -5.35
C SER A 121 -11.33 -7.08 -5.63
N TRP A 122 -10.21 -7.67 -6.03
CA TRP A 122 -10.08 -9.12 -6.24
C TRP A 122 -9.60 -9.85 -4.97
N ALA A 123 -9.28 -9.06 -3.95
CA ALA A 123 -8.65 -9.45 -2.71
C ALA A 123 -9.64 -9.46 -1.54
#